data_AF-A0A0P4VUX6-F1
#
_entry.id   AF-A0A0P4VUX6-F1
#
_cell.length_a   1.000
_cell.length_b   1.000
_cell.length_c   1.000
_cell.angle_alpha   90.00
_cell.angle_beta   90.00
_cell.angle_gamma   90.00
#
_symmetry.space_group_name_H-M   'P 1'
#
loop_
_entity.id
_entity.type
_entity.pdbx_description
1 polymer ?
#
loop_
_entity_poly.entity_id
_entity_poly.type
_entity_poly.pdbx_seq_one_letter_code
_entity_poly.pdbx_strand_id
1 'polypeptide(L)'
;MAVNVYSTNVTSENLSRHDMLAWVNDCLQSNFTKIEELCTGAAYCQYMDMLFPGSIPVKRIKFKTNLEHEYIQNFKLLQAAFKKKNVDKIVPIDKLVKGKFQDNFEFLQWFKKFFDANYSGQEYCALTARGGEAMGMASGTGSKSTTTLGLTNRRSSKSDLTTQQAQQTHQTGSARTLSKPIAASSKATTRNYAPVVQPSATNLQYSRNRDQQTIEELSNQLSDVKLSVDGLEKERDFYFGKLRDIEVVCQEHEGESPVLQRILEILYATEDGFAPPEDLSEGQFPDEEY
;
A
#
# COMPACT_ATOMS: atom_id res chain seq x y z
N MET A 1 19.23 12.41 -23.53
CA MET A 1 19.17 10.95 -23.25
C MET A 1 18.85 10.78 -21.78
N ALA A 2 18.30 9.65 -21.33
CA ALA A 2 18.15 9.40 -19.90
C ALA A 2 19.48 8.94 -19.29
N VAL A 3 19.66 9.19 -18.00
CA VAL A 3 20.69 8.56 -17.16
C VAL A 3 20.14 7.21 -16.70
N ASN A 4 20.82 6.12 -17.05
CA ASN A 4 20.48 4.78 -16.57
C ASN A 4 21.01 4.55 -15.15
N VAL A 5 20.25 3.80 -14.35
CA VAL A 5 20.64 3.38 -13.00
C VAL A 5 20.48 1.88 -12.85
N TYR A 6 21.36 1.28 -12.05
CA TYR A 6 21.41 -0.16 -11.80
C TYR A 6 21.30 -0.42 -10.29
N SER A 7 20.58 -1.46 -9.89
CA SER A 7 20.50 -1.86 -8.49
C SER A 7 21.80 -2.53 -8.07
N THR A 8 22.65 -1.81 -7.34
CA THR A 8 23.83 -2.37 -6.66
C THR A 8 23.62 -2.33 -5.15
N ASN A 9 24.18 -3.31 -4.43
CA ASN A 9 24.02 -3.48 -2.98
C ASN A 9 24.70 -2.37 -2.13
N VAL A 10 25.22 -1.32 -2.77
CA VAL A 10 26.01 -0.22 -2.16
C VAL A 10 25.23 1.10 -2.13
N THR A 11 23.94 1.09 -2.49
CA THR A 11 23.07 2.28 -2.42
C THR A 11 22.31 2.34 -1.09
N SER A 12 22.78 3.19 -0.17
CA SER A 12 22.45 3.16 1.27
C SER A 12 21.00 3.47 1.66
N GLU A 13 20.18 3.99 0.76
CA GLU A 13 18.82 4.45 1.07
C GLU A 13 17.77 3.71 0.22
N ASN A 14 17.11 2.73 0.85
CA ASN A 14 15.89 2.10 0.35
C ASN A 14 14.71 2.60 1.18
N LEU A 15 13.88 3.47 0.60
CA LEU A 15 12.68 4.02 1.23
C LEU A 15 11.69 2.92 1.66
N SER A 16 10.97 3.14 2.77
CA SER A 16 9.95 2.19 3.23
C SER A 16 8.72 2.19 2.32
N ARG A 17 7.85 1.18 2.47
CA ARG A 17 6.53 1.11 1.82
C ARG A 17 5.73 2.41 1.98
N HIS A 18 5.77 3.03 3.16
CA HIS A 18 4.99 4.23 3.47
C HIS A 18 5.59 5.48 2.82
N ASP A 19 6.90 5.68 2.92
CA ASP A 19 7.59 6.84 2.33
C ASP A 19 7.50 6.82 0.80
N MET A 20 7.56 5.61 0.22
CA MET A 20 7.42 5.42 -1.22
C MET A 20 5.99 5.72 -1.71
N LEU A 21 4.94 5.36 -0.94
CA LEU A 21 3.56 5.75 -1.25
C LEU A 21 3.32 7.25 -1.07
N ALA A 22 3.89 7.86 -0.03
CA ALA A 22 3.84 9.31 0.18
C ALA A 22 4.48 10.06 -0.99
N TRP A 23 5.71 9.69 -1.38
CA TRP A 23 6.40 10.26 -2.54
C TRP A 23 5.57 10.19 -3.83
N VAL A 24 4.91 9.05 -4.11
CA VAL A 24 4.04 8.95 -5.30
C VAL A 24 2.83 9.87 -5.19
N ASN A 25 2.16 9.88 -4.05
CA ASN A 25 0.96 10.68 -3.84
C ASN A 25 1.23 12.19 -3.87
N ASP A 26 2.35 12.63 -3.31
CA ASP A 26 2.76 14.04 -3.30
C ASP A 26 3.20 14.49 -4.71
N CYS A 27 4.06 13.71 -5.39
CA CYS A 27 4.54 14.08 -6.74
C CYS A 27 3.44 14.04 -7.81
N LEU A 28 2.52 13.07 -7.72
CA LEU A 28 1.48 12.89 -8.74
C LEU A 28 0.09 13.41 -8.33
N GLN A 29 -0.08 13.95 -7.12
CA GLN A 29 -1.39 14.36 -6.60
C GLN A 29 -2.40 13.20 -6.72
N SER A 30 -2.03 12.03 -6.18
CA SER A 30 -2.81 10.78 -6.19
C SER A 30 -3.18 10.34 -4.77
N ASN A 31 -3.98 9.28 -4.64
CA ASN A 31 -4.46 8.75 -3.36
C ASN A 31 -4.27 7.23 -3.27
N PHE A 32 -3.09 6.73 -3.67
CA PHE A 32 -2.75 5.31 -3.57
C PHE A 32 -2.60 4.89 -2.11
N THR A 33 -3.16 3.74 -1.77
CA THR A 33 -3.16 3.12 -0.43
C THR A 33 -2.30 1.85 -0.38
N LYS A 34 -2.12 1.18 -1.52
CA LYS A 34 -1.31 -0.02 -1.70
C LYS A 34 -0.33 0.17 -2.88
N ILE A 35 0.88 -0.39 -2.78
CA ILE A 35 1.91 -0.35 -3.84
C ILE A 35 1.39 -1.07 -5.10
N GLU A 36 0.60 -2.12 -4.88
CA GLU A 36 -0.08 -2.95 -5.85
C GLU A 36 -0.94 -2.13 -6.83
N GLU A 37 -1.45 -0.95 -6.46
CA GLU A 37 -2.24 -0.08 -7.34
C GLU A 37 -1.45 0.51 -8.51
N LEU A 38 -0.12 0.49 -8.42
CA LEU A 38 0.80 0.90 -9.49
C LEU A 38 0.86 -0.12 -10.63
N CYS A 39 0.26 -1.32 -10.46
CA CYS A 39 0.07 -2.28 -11.55
C CYS A 39 -0.73 -1.73 -12.72
N THR A 40 -1.49 -0.64 -12.51
CA THR A 40 -2.18 0.11 -13.57
C THR A 40 -1.23 0.72 -14.61
N GLY A 41 0.07 0.90 -14.28
CA GLY A 41 1.08 1.49 -15.16
C GLY A 41 0.95 3.01 -15.38
N ALA A 42 -0.14 3.64 -14.94
CA ALA A 42 -0.46 5.03 -15.22
C ALA A 42 0.50 6.02 -14.53
N ALA A 43 0.92 5.73 -13.29
CA ALA A 43 1.86 6.54 -12.53
C ALA A 43 3.21 6.66 -13.22
N TYR A 44 3.81 5.53 -13.61
CA TYR A 44 5.07 5.50 -14.36
C TYR A 44 4.99 6.23 -15.70
N CYS A 45 3.84 6.16 -16.38
CA CYS A 45 3.61 6.92 -17.60
C CYS A 45 3.58 8.43 -17.34
N GLN A 46 2.96 8.88 -16.24
CA GLN A 46 2.95 10.29 -15.88
C GLN A 46 4.33 10.79 -15.42
N TYR A 47 5.08 9.98 -14.67
CA TYR A 47 6.47 10.29 -14.32
C TYR A 47 7.37 10.44 -15.55
N MET A 48 7.19 9.63 -16.59
CA MET A 48 7.98 9.78 -17.84
C MET A 48 7.62 11.05 -18.62
N ASP A 49 6.39 11.56 -18.52
CA ASP A 49 6.01 12.88 -19.03
C ASP A 49 6.60 14.02 -18.18
N MET A 50 6.55 13.89 -16.85
CA MET A 50 7.16 14.82 -15.89
C MET A 50 8.68 14.93 -16.05
N LEU A 51 9.40 13.81 -16.16
CA LEU A 51 10.85 13.78 -16.39
C LEU A 51 11.21 14.27 -17.79
N PHE A 52 10.44 13.84 -18.79
CA PHE A 52 10.77 14.02 -20.19
C PHE A 52 9.53 14.39 -21.02
N PRO A 53 9.12 15.67 -21.04
CA PRO A 53 7.95 16.13 -21.78
C PRO A 53 7.94 15.63 -23.24
N GLY A 54 6.78 15.13 -23.68
CA GLY A 54 6.62 14.54 -25.01
C GLY A 54 7.31 13.19 -25.21
N SER A 55 7.78 12.52 -24.15
CA SER A 55 8.19 11.10 -24.21
C SER A 55 6.97 10.18 -24.44
N ILE A 56 5.84 10.48 -23.78
CA ILE A 56 4.59 9.71 -23.81
C ILE A 56 3.44 10.54 -24.37
N PRO A 57 2.55 9.95 -25.20
CA PRO A 57 1.30 10.58 -25.60
C PRO A 57 0.29 10.52 -24.44
N VAL A 58 0.33 11.49 -23.52
CA VAL A 58 -0.46 11.52 -22.25
C VAL A 58 -1.95 11.18 -22.46
N LYS A 59 -2.57 11.70 -23.53
CA LYS A 59 -3.98 11.44 -23.91
C LYS A 59 -4.33 9.97 -24.22
N ARG A 60 -3.34 9.05 -24.24
CA ARG A 60 -3.52 7.60 -24.41
C ARG A 60 -3.39 6.81 -23.12
N ILE A 61 -2.94 7.43 -22.03
CA ILE A 61 -2.84 6.79 -20.72
C ILE A 61 -4.26 6.54 -20.19
N LYS A 62 -4.52 5.35 -19.65
CA LYS A 62 -5.73 5.04 -18.89
C LYS A 62 -5.45 5.33 -17.43
N PHE A 63 -5.83 6.52 -16.95
CA PHE A 63 -5.54 6.96 -15.58
C PHE A 63 -6.39 6.25 -14.53
N LYS A 64 -7.70 6.05 -14.80
CA LYS A 64 -8.61 5.28 -13.96
C LYS A 64 -9.16 4.05 -14.70
N THR A 65 -8.77 2.86 -14.28
CA THR A 65 -9.20 1.58 -14.90
C THR A 65 -9.10 0.41 -13.92
N ASN A 66 -9.86 -0.66 -14.17
CA ASN A 66 -9.80 -1.96 -13.48
C ASN A 66 -9.52 -3.14 -14.45
N LEU A 67 -9.04 -2.85 -15.67
CA LEU A 67 -8.92 -3.82 -16.75
C LEU A 67 -7.44 -4.13 -17.06
N GLU A 68 -7.01 -5.36 -16.83
CA GLU A 68 -5.60 -5.78 -17.02
C GLU A 68 -5.08 -5.47 -18.44
N HIS A 69 -5.93 -5.59 -19.47
CA HIS A 69 -5.54 -5.27 -20.85
C HIS A 69 -5.30 -3.76 -21.08
N GLU A 70 -5.85 -2.88 -20.24
CA GLU A 70 -5.53 -1.45 -20.24
C GLU A 70 -4.25 -1.15 -19.44
N TYR A 71 -3.96 -1.93 -18.39
CA TYR A 71 -2.69 -1.86 -17.68
C TYR A 71 -1.52 -2.23 -18.62
N ILE A 72 -1.69 -3.29 -19.42
CA ILE A 72 -0.75 -3.69 -20.46
C ILE A 72 -0.58 -2.56 -21.50
N GLN A 73 -1.65 -1.87 -21.91
CA GLN A 73 -1.54 -0.71 -22.81
C GLN A 73 -0.70 0.42 -22.20
N ASN A 74 -0.93 0.77 -20.93
CA ASN A 74 -0.13 1.77 -20.22
C ASN A 74 1.36 1.35 -20.18
N PHE A 75 1.68 0.13 -19.76
CA PHE A 75 3.08 -0.33 -19.76
C PHE A 75 3.71 -0.43 -21.16
N LYS A 76 2.93 -0.61 -22.24
CA LYS A 76 3.45 -0.50 -23.61
C LYS A 76 3.75 0.95 -24.02
N LEU A 77 3.04 1.95 -23.48
CA LEU A 77 3.44 3.36 -23.59
C LEU A 77 4.75 3.61 -22.82
N LEU A 78 4.91 3.03 -21.63
CA LEU A 78 6.14 3.12 -20.84
C LEU A 78 7.35 2.52 -21.57
N GLN A 79 7.23 1.29 -22.10
CA GLN A 79 8.29 0.65 -22.89
C GLN A 79 8.67 1.48 -24.14
N ALA A 80 7.70 2.11 -24.82
CA ALA A 80 7.98 3.00 -25.94
C ALA A 80 8.74 4.27 -25.53
N ALA A 81 8.43 4.83 -24.36
CA ALA A 81 9.12 6.00 -23.81
C ALA A 81 10.56 5.68 -23.37
N PHE A 82 10.75 4.52 -22.71
CA PHE A 82 12.06 3.99 -22.33
C PHE A 82 12.94 3.85 -23.58
N LYS A 83 12.43 3.19 -24.63
CA LYS A 83 13.13 3.08 -25.92
C LYS A 83 13.41 4.44 -26.57
N LYS A 84 12.50 5.42 -26.47
CA LYS A 84 12.67 6.79 -27.00
C LYS A 84 13.72 7.62 -26.23
N LYS A 85 14.10 7.21 -25.02
CA LYS A 85 15.05 7.92 -24.15
C LYS A 85 16.34 7.13 -23.88
N ASN A 86 16.47 5.93 -24.44
CA ASN A 86 17.54 4.95 -24.22
C ASN A 86 17.64 4.53 -22.75
N VAL A 87 16.51 4.13 -22.16
CA VAL A 87 16.45 3.51 -20.84
C VAL A 87 16.59 1.99 -20.99
N ASP A 88 17.60 1.40 -20.36
CA ASP A 88 18.00 0.01 -20.58
C ASP A 88 17.22 -1.00 -19.71
N LYS A 89 16.54 -0.54 -18.64
CA LYS A 89 15.74 -1.38 -17.75
C LYS A 89 14.55 -2.00 -18.48
N ILE A 90 14.54 -3.32 -18.56
CA ILE A 90 13.39 -4.11 -19.01
C ILE A 90 12.24 -3.93 -18.02
N VAL A 91 11.05 -3.57 -18.53
CA VAL A 91 9.81 -3.50 -17.74
C VAL A 91 9.15 -4.88 -17.72
N PRO A 92 9.03 -5.57 -16.56
CA PRO A 92 8.47 -6.92 -16.46
C PRO A 92 6.94 -6.90 -16.43
N ILE A 93 6.31 -6.49 -17.53
CA ILE A 93 4.86 -6.23 -17.65
C ILE A 93 4.03 -7.39 -17.09
N ASP A 94 4.31 -8.62 -17.51
CA ASP A 94 3.50 -9.80 -17.21
C ASP A 94 3.45 -10.15 -15.72
N LYS A 95 4.42 -9.63 -14.94
CA LYS A 95 4.40 -9.68 -13.48
C LYS A 95 3.68 -8.46 -12.88
N LEU A 96 4.05 -7.25 -13.31
CA LEU A 96 3.55 -5.99 -12.74
C LEU A 96 2.02 -5.91 -12.81
N VAL A 97 1.42 -6.22 -13.96
CA VAL A 97 -0.04 -6.11 -14.17
C VAL A 97 -0.87 -7.06 -13.30
N LYS A 98 -0.23 -8.06 -12.67
CA LYS A 98 -0.88 -8.99 -11.73
C LYS A 98 -1.05 -8.43 -10.32
N GLY A 99 -0.65 -7.18 -10.07
CA GLY A 99 -0.88 -6.52 -8.78
C GLY A 99 -0.12 -7.15 -7.61
N LYS A 100 0.95 -7.90 -7.85
CA LYS A 100 1.78 -8.48 -6.78
C LYS A 100 2.62 -7.40 -6.11
N PHE A 101 2.63 -7.37 -4.78
CA PHE A 101 3.41 -6.42 -3.97
C PHE A 101 4.90 -6.44 -4.34
N GLN A 102 5.55 -7.61 -4.22
CA GLN A 102 6.99 -7.77 -4.44
C GLN A 102 7.46 -7.25 -5.82
N ASP A 103 6.83 -7.72 -6.90
CA ASP A 103 7.21 -7.32 -8.26
C ASP A 103 6.98 -5.81 -8.52
N ASN A 104 5.90 -5.22 -7.97
CA ASN A 104 5.64 -3.80 -8.11
C ASN A 104 6.57 -2.94 -7.22
N PHE A 105 6.92 -3.40 -6.02
CA PHE A 105 7.81 -2.67 -5.11
C PHE A 105 9.26 -2.69 -5.59
N GLU A 106 9.78 -3.82 -6.09
CA GLU A 106 11.13 -3.91 -6.70
C GLU A 106 11.26 -2.95 -7.90
N PHE A 107 10.25 -2.94 -8.78
CA PHE A 107 10.24 -2.03 -9.92
C PHE A 107 10.14 -0.56 -9.48
N LEU A 108 9.34 -0.25 -8.46
CA LEU A 108 9.20 1.11 -7.91
C LEU A 108 10.47 1.61 -7.22
N GLN A 109 11.16 0.77 -6.45
CA GLN A 109 12.45 1.11 -5.84
C GLN A 109 13.50 1.46 -6.91
N TRP A 110 13.57 0.68 -7.99
CA TRP A 110 14.40 1.03 -9.14
C TRP A 110 13.92 2.33 -9.80
N PHE A 111 12.61 2.50 -9.98
CA PHE A 111 12.04 3.67 -10.66
C PHE A 111 12.26 4.97 -9.86
N LYS A 112 12.26 4.93 -8.52
CA LYS A 112 12.62 6.05 -7.66
C LYS A 112 14.07 6.50 -7.91
N LYS A 113 15.02 5.56 -7.86
CA LYS A 113 16.45 5.84 -8.14
C LYS A 113 16.66 6.37 -9.56
N PHE A 114 15.87 5.88 -10.53
CA PHE A 114 15.85 6.39 -11.91
C PHE A 114 15.28 7.81 -12.00
N PHE A 115 14.19 8.10 -11.28
CA PHE A 115 13.58 9.43 -11.21
C PHE A 115 14.57 10.44 -10.62
N ASP A 116 15.16 10.14 -9.47
CA ASP A 116 16.11 11.02 -8.78
C ASP A 116 17.34 11.36 -9.65
N ALA A 117 17.85 10.37 -10.40
CA ALA A 117 18.98 10.55 -11.32
C ALA A 117 18.66 11.36 -12.59
N ASN A 118 17.39 11.70 -12.85
CA ASN A 118 16.94 12.39 -14.06
C ASN A 118 16.09 13.65 -13.79
N TYR A 119 15.54 13.82 -12.59
CA TYR A 119 14.64 14.92 -12.28
C TYR A 119 15.39 16.25 -12.07
N SER A 120 15.17 17.18 -12.99
CA SER A 120 15.89 18.48 -13.01
C SER A 120 15.19 19.59 -12.21
N GLY A 121 14.31 19.25 -11.25
CA GLY A 121 13.59 20.23 -10.41
C GLY A 121 12.48 21.03 -11.11
N GLN A 122 12.07 20.63 -12.31
CA GLN A 122 11.10 21.34 -13.14
C GLN A 122 9.66 21.23 -12.61
N GLU A 123 8.95 22.37 -12.49
CA GLU A 123 7.56 22.40 -12.01
C GLU A 123 6.62 21.58 -12.91
N TYR A 124 5.76 20.75 -12.29
CA TYR A 124 4.83 19.89 -13.01
C TYR A 124 3.48 19.78 -12.28
N CYS A 125 2.42 20.33 -12.88
CA CYS A 125 1.06 20.24 -12.33
C CYS A 125 0.38 18.93 -12.74
N ALA A 126 0.58 17.88 -11.93
CA ALA A 126 0.15 16.52 -12.25
C ALA A 126 -1.36 16.39 -12.49
N LEU A 127 -2.21 17.06 -11.70
CA LEU A 127 -3.65 17.05 -11.90
C LEU A 127 -4.08 17.71 -13.24
N THR A 128 -3.47 18.82 -13.62
CA THR A 128 -3.75 19.49 -14.91
C THR A 128 -3.28 18.68 -16.10
N ALA A 129 -2.13 17.99 -16.01
CA ALA A 129 -1.66 17.07 -17.05
C ALA A 129 -2.62 15.88 -17.29
N ARG A 130 -3.35 15.45 -16.25
CA ARG A 130 -4.47 14.47 -16.37
C ARG A 130 -5.81 15.09 -16.79
N GLY A 131 -5.88 16.39 -17.06
CA GLY A 131 -7.14 17.08 -17.33
C GLY A 131 -8.14 17.05 -16.17
N GLY A 132 -7.65 16.88 -14.92
CA GLY A 132 -8.48 16.73 -13.72
C GLY A 132 -8.89 15.30 -13.39
N GLU A 133 -8.49 14.28 -14.15
CA GLU A 133 -8.82 12.88 -13.84
C GLU A 133 -8.08 12.40 -12.57
N ALA A 134 -8.73 11.54 -11.78
CA ALA A 134 -8.10 10.81 -10.69
C ALA A 134 -7.31 9.61 -11.25
N MET A 135 -6.19 9.25 -10.62
CA MET A 135 -5.39 8.08 -10.99
C MET A 135 -5.69 6.90 -10.06
N GLY A 136 -5.62 5.67 -10.59
CA GLY A 136 -5.62 4.43 -9.82
C GLY A 136 -6.71 3.45 -10.22
N MET A 137 -6.96 2.44 -9.39
CA MET A 137 -8.00 1.45 -9.66
C MET A 137 -9.40 2.09 -9.64
N ALA A 138 -10.25 1.68 -10.58
CA ALA A 138 -11.65 2.10 -10.70
C ALA A 138 -12.59 1.45 -9.65
N SER A 139 -12.07 1.08 -8.48
CA SER A 139 -12.85 0.50 -7.38
C SER A 139 -13.91 1.47 -6.86
N GLY A 140 -15.13 0.94 -6.67
CA GLY A 140 -16.35 1.74 -6.51
C GLY A 140 -16.56 2.32 -5.11
N THR A 141 -15.77 3.31 -4.71
CA THR A 141 -16.11 4.19 -3.57
C THR A 141 -16.92 5.39 -4.05
N GLY A 142 -18.18 5.46 -3.63
CA GLY A 142 -19.14 6.49 -4.04
C GLY A 142 -18.94 7.84 -3.36
N SER A 143 -17.79 8.49 -3.54
CA SER A 143 -17.55 9.87 -3.09
C SER A 143 -17.36 10.82 -4.26
N LYS A 144 -18.45 11.48 -4.69
CA LYS A 144 -18.40 12.60 -5.63
C LYS A 144 -18.02 13.88 -4.88
N SER A 145 -16.74 14.05 -4.56
CA SER A 145 -16.18 15.30 -4.04
C SER A 145 -16.13 16.37 -5.15
N THR A 146 -17.29 16.82 -5.62
CA THR A 146 -17.43 17.84 -6.67
C THR A 146 -17.25 19.23 -6.07
N THR A 147 -16.01 19.72 -6.06
CA THR A 147 -15.66 21.11 -5.70
C THR A 147 -16.05 22.10 -6.80
N THR A 148 -17.35 22.33 -6.99
CA THR A 148 -17.86 23.45 -7.80
C THR A 148 -18.20 24.64 -6.92
N LEU A 149 -17.44 25.73 -7.09
CA LEU A 149 -17.70 27.03 -6.46
C LEU A 149 -19.09 27.55 -6.87
N GLY A 150 -19.81 28.12 -5.91
CA GLY A 150 -21.20 28.53 -6.09
C GLY A 150 -21.37 29.83 -6.89
N LEU A 151 -22.35 29.84 -7.80
CA LEU A 151 -22.90 31.04 -8.44
C LEU A 151 -24.43 30.93 -8.43
N THR A 152 -25.10 31.93 -7.90
CA THR A 152 -26.57 31.95 -7.72
C THR A 152 -27.27 32.44 -8.97
N ASN A 153 -28.23 31.66 -9.50
CA ASN A 153 -29.12 32.13 -10.55
C ASN A 153 -30.52 31.50 -10.42
N ARG A 154 -31.48 32.26 -9.88
CA ARG A 154 -32.90 31.88 -9.89
C ARG A 154 -33.47 32.10 -11.29
N ARG A 155 -34.07 31.07 -11.88
CA ARG A 155 -35.02 31.22 -13.00
C ARG A 155 -36.29 30.41 -12.73
N SER A 156 -37.43 30.99 -13.12
CA SER A 156 -38.76 30.47 -12.84
C SER A 156 -39.63 30.51 -14.09
N SER A 157 -40.44 29.46 -14.26
CA SER A 157 -41.47 29.31 -15.29
C SER A 157 -42.58 28.46 -14.67
N LYS A 158 -43.75 29.02 -14.34
CA LYS A 158 -44.84 29.48 -15.22
C LYS A 158 -45.71 28.34 -15.75
N SER A 159 -46.90 28.19 -15.16
CA SER A 159 -48.12 27.74 -15.83
C SER A 159 -49.36 28.22 -15.05
N ASP A 160 -50.27 28.77 -15.82
CA ASP A 160 -51.55 29.46 -15.60
C ASP A 160 -52.55 28.68 -14.69
N LEU A 161 -53.40 29.25 -13.83
CA LEU A 161 -54.34 30.41 -13.85
C LEU A 161 -55.75 30.07 -14.39
N THR A 162 -56.77 30.18 -13.52
CA THR A 162 -58.22 30.32 -13.83
C THR A 162 -58.94 30.89 -12.58
N THR A 163 -60.09 31.57 -12.73
CA THR A 163 -60.62 32.56 -11.76
C THR A 163 -62.13 32.48 -11.53
N GLN A 164 -62.60 32.61 -10.26
CA GLN A 164 -63.87 33.22 -9.76
C GLN A 164 -63.90 33.09 -8.21
N GLN A 165 -64.15 34.13 -7.38
CA GLN A 165 -65.42 34.82 -6.99
C GLN A 165 -66.41 33.94 -6.18
N ALA A 166 -67.10 34.38 -5.10
CA ALA A 166 -67.00 35.57 -4.21
C ALA A 166 -67.88 35.41 -2.93
N GLN A 167 -67.78 36.34 -1.94
CA GLN A 167 -68.72 36.63 -0.79
C GLN A 167 -68.90 35.52 0.29
N GLN A 168 -68.67 35.71 1.61
CA GLN A 168 -69.19 36.63 2.67
C GLN A 168 -70.44 36.15 3.44
N THR A 169 -70.32 35.92 4.77
CA THR A 169 -71.29 36.29 5.86
C THR A 169 -70.71 35.98 7.27
N HIS A 170 -71.47 36.17 8.37
CA HIS A 170 -70.95 36.51 9.72
C HIS A 170 -71.34 35.55 10.88
N GLN A 171 -70.45 35.45 11.90
CA GLN A 171 -70.66 35.43 13.38
C GLN A 171 -71.60 34.36 14.02
N THR A 172 -71.39 33.87 15.26
CA THR A 172 -70.67 34.40 16.45
C THR A 172 -69.53 33.45 16.93
N GLY A 173 -69.12 33.22 18.20
CA GLY A 173 -69.66 33.57 19.53
C GLY A 173 -68.80 33.17 20.75
N SER A 174 -69.46 32.83 21.87
CA SER A 174 -68.93 32.89 23.25
C SER A 174 -68.08 31.72 23.79
N ALA A 175 -67.10 32.13 24.61
CA ALA A 175 -66.07 31.36 25.32
C ALA A 175 -66.49 30.64 26.64
N ARG A 176 -65.53 29.88 27.21
CA ARG A 176 -65.40 29.41 28.62
C ARG A 176 -66.37 28.26 29.04
N THR A 177 -66.08 27.37 30.02
CA THR A 177 -64.96 27.23 30.99
C THR A 177 -64.77 25.76 31.46
N LEU A 178 -63.58 25.45 32.03
CA LEU A 178 -63.26 24.47 33.12
C LEU A 178 -64.16 23.23 33.37
N SER A 179 -63.54 22.04 33.46
CA SER A 179 -63.42 21.27 34.74
C SER A 179 -62.63 19.94 34.62
N LYS A 180 -61.98 19.56 35.74
CA LYS A 180 -61.44 18.22 36.08
C LYS A 180 -62.16 17.79 37.38
N PRO A 181 -62.37 16.49 37.69
CA PRO A 181 -61.37 15.79 38.54
C PRO A 181 -61.32 14.24 38.46
N ILE A 182 -60.28 13.65 39.11
CA ILE A 182 -60.24 12.46 40.03
C ILE A 182 -61.16 11.23 39.74
N ALA A 183 -60.76 9.94 39.81
CA ALA A 183 -59.50 9.17 39.95
C ALA A 183 -59.86 7.63 39.76
N ALA A 184 -59.23 6.54 40.25
CA ALA A 184 -58.06 6.27 41.11
C ALA A 184 -57.48 4.83 40.99
N SER A 185 -56.16 4.70 41.19
CA SER A 185 -55.40 3.65 41.92
C SER A 185 -55.81 2.15 41.97
N SER A 186 -54.88 1.25 41.60
CA SER A 186 -54.63 -0.08 42.23
C SER A 186 -53.19 -0.58 41.96
N LYS A 187 -52.75 -1.69 42.59
CA LYS A 187 -51.33 -2.15 42.69
C LYS A 187 -51.20 -3.68 42.48
N ALA A 188 -50.03 -4.31 42.28
CA ALA A 188 -48.63 -3.83 42.19
C ALA A 188 -47.94 -4.33 40.87
N THR A 189 -46.78 -4.98 40.73
CA THR A 189 -45.77 -5.60 41.64
C THR A 189 -44.37 -5.61 40.98
N THR A 190 -43.29 -5.69 41.78
CA THR A 190 -41.87 -5.63 41.38
C THR A 190 -41.36 -6.78 40.49
N ARG A 191 -40.56 -6.45 39.45
CA ARG A 191 -39.30 -7.17 39.11
C ARG A 191 -38.42 -6.36 38.16
N ASN A 192 -37.14 -6.21 38.48
CA ASN A 192 -36.16 -5.54 37.61
C ASN A 192 -35.71 -6.49 36.48
N TYR A 193 -35.59 -5.96 35.26
CA TYR A 193 -34.75 -6.53 34.21
C TYR A 193 -34.07 -5.37 33.48
N ALA A 194 -32.74 -5.40 33.36
CA ALA A 194 -32.02 -4.47 32.50
C ALA A 194 -32.19 -4.90 31.03
N PRO A 195 -32.28 -3.97 30.07
CA PRO A 195 -32.30 -4.33 28.66
C PRO A 195 -30.92 -4.87 28.25
N VAL A 196 -30.86 -6.16 27.93
CA VAL A 196 -29.66 -6.76 27.31
C VAL A 196 -29.54 -6.18 25.90
N VAL A 197 -28.63 -5.24 25.72
CA VAL A 197 -28.33 -4.64 24.42
C VAL A 197 -27.65 -5.69 23.55
N GLN A 198 -28.39 -6.30 22.63
CA GLN A 198 -27.79 -7.15 21.59
C GLN A 198 -26.92 -6.28 20.67
N PRO A 199 -25.65 -6.62 20.43
CA PRO A 199 -24.81 -5.87 19.51
C PRO A 199 -25.33 -6.03 18.08
N SER A 200 -25.64 -4.91 17.42
CA SER A 200 -26.14 -4.92 16.04
C SER A 200 -25.12 -5.56 15.10
N ALA A 201 -25.58 -6.45 14.21
CA ALA A 201 -24.72 -7.25 13.33
C ALA A 201 -23.72 -6.42 12.48
N THR A 202 -24.07 -5.18 12.16
CA THR A 202 -23.22 -4.19 11.48
C THR A 202 -21.90 -3.93 12.22
N ASN A 203 -21.92 -3.84 13.56
CA ASN A 203 -20.72 -3.60 14.36
C ASN A 203 -19.77 -4.81 14.32
N LEU A 204 -20.33 -6.02 14.39
CA LEU A 204 -19.56 -7.26 14.31
C LEU A 204 -18.91 -7.43 12.93
N GLN A 205 -19.58 -7.02 11.85
CA GLN A 205 -19.00 -6.99 10.51
C GLN A 205 -17.84 -5.98 10.39
N TYR A 206 -17.94 -4.79 11.01
CA TYR A 206 -16.86 -3.80 10.98
C TYR A 206 -15.61 -4.28 11.72
N SER A 207 -15.76 -4.89 12.91
CA SER A 207 -14.61 -5.53 13.60
C SER A 207 -13.97 -6.59 12.71
N ARG A 208 -14.77 -7.56 12.24
CA ARG A 208 -14.26 -8.71 11.49
C ARG A 208 -13.47 -8.33 10.23
N ASN A 209 -13.84 -7.24 9.55
CA ASN A 209 -13.08 -6.71 8.42
C ASN A 209 -11.72 -6.12 8.85
N ARG A 210 -11.67 -5.38 9.96
CA ARG A 210 -10.41 -4.86 10.53
C ARG A 210 -9.52 -5.98 11.05
N ASP A 211 -10.11 -6.96 11.71
CA ASP A 211 -9.41 -8.15 12.22
C ASP A 211 -8.81 -8.93 11.04
N GLN A 212 -9.57 -9.10 9.94
CA GLN A 212 -9.09 -9.75 8.71
C GLN A 212 -8.00 -8.94 7.97
N GLN A 213 -8.09 -7.61 7.92
CA GLN A 213 -7.01 -6.75 7.43
C GLN A 213 -5.73 -6.87 8.26
N THR A 214 -5.87 -6.99 9.59
CA THR A 214 -4.73 -7.16 10.51
C THR A 214 -4.08 -8.53 10.31
N ILE A 215 -4.87 -9.59 10.09
CA ILE A 215 -4.39 -10.93 9.74
C ILE A 215 -3.68 -10.93 8.38
N GLU A 216 -4.19 -10.21 7.37
CA GLU A 216 -3.55 -10.06 6.06
C GLU A 216 -2.18 -9.34 6.19
N GLU A 217 -2.11 -8.24 6.95
CA GLU A 217 -0.86 -7.50 7.16
C GLU A 217 0.17 -8.31 7.98
N LEU A 218 -0.25 -9.02 9.03
CA LEU A 218 0.63 -9.93 9.79
C LEU A 218 1.11 -11.12 8.94
N SER A 219 0.25 -11.67 8.07
CA SER A 219 0.64 -12.73 7.13
C SER A 219 1.68 -12.24 6.12
N ASN A 220 1.58 -10.98 5.68
CA ASN A 220 2.58 -10.38 4.79
C ASN A 220 3.91 -10.15 5.52
N GLN A 221 3.89 -9.60 6.74
CA GLN A 221 5.09 -9.43 7.57
C GLN A 221 5.80 -10.78 7.86
N LEU A 222 5.06 -11.85 8.15
CA LEU A 222 5.62 -13.19 8.31
C LEU A 222 6.24 -13.73 7.01
N SER A 223 5.66 -13.41 5.85
CA SER A 223 6.24 -13.76 4.54
C SER A 223 7.52 -12.97 4.25
N ASP A 224 7.54 -11.66 4.53
CA ASP A 224 8.71 -10.80 4.32
C ASP A 224 9.88 -11.23 5.24
N VAL A 225 9.61 -11.49 6.52
CA VAL A 225 10.60 -12.03 7.46
C VAL A 225 11.10 -13.39 7.00
N LYS A 226 10.23 -14.29 6.53
CA LYS A 226 10.63 -15.61 6.06
C LYS A 226 11.51 -15.56 4.80
N LEU A 227 11.23 -14.64 3.87
CA LEU A 227 12.08 -14.41 2.69
C LEU A 227 13.41 -13.74 3.05
N SER A 228 13.42 -12.85 4.04
CA SER A 228 14.64 -12.26 4.59
C SER A 228 15.55 -13.33 5.21
N VAL A 229 14.98 -14.22 6.03
CA VAL A 229 15.70 -15.36 6.61
C VAL A 229 16.22 -16.30 5.51
N ASP A 230 15.38 -16.75 4.57
CA ASP A 230 15.79 -17.61 3.44
C ASP A 230 16.91 -16.99 2.57
N GLY A 231 16.98 -15.65 2.49
CA GLY A 231 18.11 -14.93 1.90
C GLY A 231 19.37 -14.96 2.76
N LEU A 232 19.26 -14.59 4.04
CA LEU A 232 20.36 -14.57 5.00
C LEU A 232 20.96 -15.96 5.25
N GLU A 233 20.16 -17.03 5.19
CA GLU A 233 20.64 -18.41 5.29
C GLU A 233 21.49 -18.79 4.07
N LYS A 234 21.11 -18.36 2.86
CA LYS A 234 21.91 -18.58 1.65
C LYS A 234 23.20 -17.77 1.66
N GLU A 235 23.18 -16.56 2.20
CA GLU A 235 24.40 -15.76 2.40
C GLU A 235 25.31 -16.40 3.47
N ARG A 236 24.77 -16.81 4.63
CA ARG A 236 25.47 -17.58 5.67
C ARG A 236 26.16 -18.80 5.07
N ASP A 237 25.43 -19.65 4.34
CA ASP A 237 25.95 -20.90 3.78
C ASP A 237 26.99 -20.65 2.68
N PHE A 238 26.82 -19.59 1.89
CA PHE A 238 27.80 -19.17 0.87
C PHE A 238 29.11 -18.64 1.48
N TYR A 239 29.03 -17.85 2.55
CA TYR A 239 30.23 -17.38 3.25
C TYR A 239 30.89 -18.49 4.07
N PHE A 240 30.11 -19.32 4.77
CA PHE A 240 30.61 -20.49 5.49
C PHE A 240 31.33 -21.47 4.56
N GLY A 241 30.74 -21.79 3.40
CA GLY A 241 31.39 -22.63 2.39
C GLY A 241 32.76 -22.09 1.95
N LYS A 242 32.88 -20.78 1.72
CA LYS A 242 34.16 -20.14 1.38
C LYS A 242 35.18 -20.17 2.51
N LEU A 243 34.73 -19.98 3.75
CA LEU A 243 35.62 -20.07 4.92
C LEU A 243 36.11 -21.51 5.10
N ARG A 244 35.25 -22.52 4.87
CA ARG A 244 35.63 -23.94 4.88
C ARG A 244 36.57 -24.32 3.72
N ASP A 245 36.36 -23.80 2.51
CA ASP A 245 37.28 -23.97 1.38
C ASP A 245 38.69 -23.44 1.74
N ILE A 246 38.76 -22.25 2.36
CA ILE A 246 40.01 -21.63 2.82
C ILE A 246 40.65 -22.44 3.96
N GLU A 247 39.85 -22.91 4.92
CA GLU A 247 40.29 -23.73 6.05
C GLU A 247 40.96 -25.03 5.57
N VAL A 248 40.35 -25.76 4.62
CA VAL A 248 40.93 -26.97 4.02
C VAL A 248 42.28 -26.67 3.38
N VAL A 249 42.38 -25.61 2.56
CA VAL A 249 43.65 -25.22 1.92
C VAL A 249 44.72 -24.86 2.96
N CYS A 250 44.35 -24.25 4.10
CA CYS A 250 45.28 -23.95 5.19
C CYS A 250 45.69 -25.20 5.99
N GLN A 251 44.78 -26.17 6.16
CA GLN A 251 45.03 -27.47 6.81
C GLN A 251 45.95 -28.36 5.97
N GLU A 252 45.77 -28.39 4.64
CA GLU A 252 46.62 -29.16 3.71
C GLU A 252 48.09 -28.70 3.69
N HIS A 253 48.35 -27.45 4.06
CA HIS A 253 49.68 -26.81 4.05
C HIS A 253 50.09 -26.32 5.46
N GLU A 254 49.56 -26.93 6.52
CA GLU A 254 49.84 -26.50 7.90
C GLU A 254 51.34 -26.59 8.24
N GLY A 255 51.87 -25.55 8.87
CA GLY A 255 53.30 -25.44 9.18
C GLY A 255 54.21 -24.93 8.05
N GLU A 256 53.75 -24.88 6.79
CA GLU A 256 54.58 -24.34 5.68
C GLU A 256 54.80 -22.82 5.78
N SER A 257 53.85 -22.09 6.38
CA SER A 257 53.91 -20.63 6.48
C SER A 257 53.21 -20.11 7.75
N PRO A 258 53.84 -19.20 8.51
CA PRO A 258 53.21 -18.57 9.68
C PRO A 258 52.00 -17.68 9.30
N VAL A 259 51.81 -17.37 8.01
CA VAL A 259 50.62 -16.69 7.52
C VAL A 259 49.40 -17.61 7.54
N LEU A 260 49.58 -18.91 7.25
CA LEU A 260 48.49 -19.89 7.26
C LEU A 260 48.02 -20.16 8.69
N GLN A 261 48.95 -20.30 9.65
CA GLN A 261 48.60 -20.43 11.07
C GLN A 261 47.74 -19.25 11.54
N ARG A 262 48.11 -18.02 11.14
CA ARG A 262 47.35 -16.81 11.48
C ARG A 262 45.99 -16.71 10.78
N ILE A 263 45.79 -17.38 9.64
CA ILE A 263 44.47 -17.51 9.01
C ILE A 263 43.61 -18.50 9.81
N LEU A 264 44.16 -19.63 10.24
CA LEU A 264 43.47 -20.59 11.12
C LEU A 264 43.10 -19.96 12.47
N GLU A 265 43.99 -19.16 13.07
CA GLU A 265 43.70 -18.37 14.28
C GLU A 265 42.49 -17.44 14.11
N ILE A 266 42.29 -16.86 12.92
CA ILE A 266 41.14 -15.99 12.61
C ILE A 266 39.87 -16.82 12.35
N LEU A 267 39.99 -17.99 11.70
CA LEU A 267 38.86 -18.88 11.41
C LEU A 267 38.30 -19.56 12.68
N TYR A 268 39.15 -19.80 13.68
CA TYR A 268 38.76 -20.41 14.96
C TYR A 268 38.54 -19.40 16.10
N ALA A 269 38.61 -18.10 15.82
CA ALA A 269 38.31 -17.06 16.81
C ALA A 269 36.81 -17.03 17.12
N THR A 270 36.44 -17.39 18.35
CA THR A 270 35.08 -17.26 18.87
C THR A 270 34.84 -15.86 19.46
N GLU A 271 33.66 -15.29 19.22
CA GLU A 271 33.17 -14.12 19.96
C GLU A 271 32.47 -14.57 21.25
N ASP A 272 32.51 -13.76 22.30
CA ASP A 272 32.06 -14.13 23.64
C ASP A 272 30.53 -14.37 23.66
N GLY A 273 30.13 -15.61 23.91
CA GLY A 273 28.75 -16.09 23.76
C GLY A 273 28.41 -16.77 22.43
N PHE A 274 29.34 -16.88 21.48
CA PHE A 274 29.18 -17.58 20.19
C PHE A 274 30.10 -18.81 20.06
N ALA A 275 30.32 -19.52 21.17
CA ALA A 275 30.95 -20.83 21.15
C ALA A 275 30.04 -21.86 20.45
N PRO A 276 30.59 -22.83 19.69
CA PRO A 276 29.87 -24.04 19.35
C PRO A 276 29.38 -24.73 20.64
N PRO A 277 28.22 -25.42 20.64
CA PRO A 277 27.95 -26.41 21.66
C PRO A 277 29.13 -27.39 21.68
N GLU A 278 29.76 -27.58 22.85
CA GLU A 278 30.82 -28.59 23.00
C GLU A 278 30.29 -29.94 22.50
N ASP A 279 31.11 -30.68 21.75
CA ASP A 279 30.70 -31.97 21.17
C ASP A 279 30.13 -32.86 22.28
N LEU A 280 28.82 -33.12 22.23
CA LEU A 280 28.15 -34.13 23.04
C LEU A 280 28.52 -35.51 22.49
N SER A 281 29.80 -35.85 22.68
CA SER A 281 30.43 -37.10 22.30
C SER A 281 29.61 -38.28 22.81
N GLU A 282 29.51 -39.31 21.98
CA GLU A 282 28.55 -40.39 22.11
C GLU A 282 28.59 -41.11 23.48
N GLY A 283 27.43 -41.26 24.12
CA GLY A 283 27.23 -42.32 25.13
C GLY A 283 27.01 -41.89 26.57
N GLN A 284 25.87 -41.25 26.86
CA GLN A 284 25.13 -41.51 28.10
C GLN A 284 23.65 -41.12 27.97
N PHE A 285 22.81 -42.11 27.65
CA PHE A 285 21.43 -42.11 28.15
C PHE A 285 21.48 -42.65 29.58
N PRO A 286 21.03 -41.91 30.61
CA PRO A 286 20.66 -42.52 31.88
C PRO A 286 19.40 -43.35 31.66
N ASP A 287 19.37 -44.60 32.13
CA ASP A 287 18.15 -45.40 32.14
C ASP A 287 17.08 -44.73 33.02
N GLU A 288 15.86 -44.52 32.49
CA GLU A 288 14.74 -44.03 33.28
C GLU A 288 14.22 -45.13 34.21
N GLU A 289 14.65 -45.13 35.47
CA GLU A 289 14.14 -46.02 36.51
C GLU A 289 12.89 -45.40 37.21
N TYR A 290 11.74 -46.07 37.08
CA TYR A 290 10.43 -45.85 37.72
C TYR A 290 9.50 -44.73 37.19
#